data_AF-A0A3D3RRJ9-F1
#
_entry.id   AF-A0A3D3RRJ9-F1
#
_cell.length_a   1.000
_cell.length_b   1.000
_cell.length_c   1.000
_cell.angle_alpha   90.00
_cell.angle_beta   90.00
_cell.angle_gamma   90.00
#
_symmetry.space_group_name_H-M   'P 1'
#
loop_
_entity.id
_entity.type
_entity.pdbx_description
1 polymer ?
#
loop_
_entity_poly.entity_id
_entity_poly.type
_entity_poly.pdbx_seq_one_letter_code
_entity_poly.pdbx_strand_id
1 'polypeptide(L)'
;MMRVLIKGINEGNVDKVFECFTNLALSPAPLYKSLSEGLDQVIIECKEDQFLKLKNDLNGVCEVILMESKESPPLPVLSLVSLFLDNLLLFYILKLSIYSSDFRIMLGYLFSSSKAQAYFQLILSLLLIVGYYYAFITTKEAPPIAKFLEIRYPKDKNWIILAYSLPLIGLYLISSGIPFGRLLGLAMLSFSVGILVYSNVKFS
;
A
#
# COMPACT_ATOMS: atom_id res chain seq x y z
N MET A 1 14.14 14.45 -4.46
CA MET A 1 14.63 14.32 -5.85
C MET A 1 13.52 13.67 -6.65
N MET A 2 13.25 14.18 -7.85
CA MET A 2 12.21 13.72 -8.76
C MET A 2 12.84 12.87 -9.85
N ARG A 3 12.21 11.76 -10.19
CA ARG A 3 12.65 10.91 -11.30
C ARG A 3 11.90 11.36 -12.55
N VAL A 4 12.60 11.57 -13.64
CA VAL A 4 12.04 12.16 -14.86
C VAL A 4 12.42 11.30 -16.04
N LEU A 5 11.44 10.99 -16.87
CA LEU A 5 11.59 10.29 -18.12
C LEU A 5 11.54 11.31 -19.26
N ILE A 6 12.56 11.32 -20.09
CA ILE A 6 12.62 12.12 -21.31
C ILE A 6 12.46 11.15 -22.48
N LYS A 7 11.45 11.35 -23.32
CA LYS A 7 11.18 10.53 -24.52
C LYS A 7 11.37 11.32 -25.81
N GLY A 8 11.65 10.60 -26.89
CA GLY A 8 11.80 11.15 -28.23
C GLY A 8 13.22 11.63 -28.55
N ILE A 9 14.22 11.06 -27.87
CA ILE A 9 15.63 11.38 -28.11
C ILE A 9 16.07 10.70 -29.42
N ASN A 10 16.60 11.48 -30.35
CA ASN A 10 17.07 11.05 -31.65
C ASN A 10 18.36 11.79 -32.04
N GLU A 11 19.07 11.31 -33.06
CA GLU A 11 20.34 11.90 -33.53
C GLU A 11 20.23 13.39 -33.88
N GLY A 12 19.03 13.89 -34.23
CA GLY A 12 18.78 15.29 -34.55
C GLY A 12 18.58 16.21 -33.33
N ASN A 13 18.37 15.68 -32.14
CA ASN A 13 18.12 16.46 -30.92
C ASN A 13 19.03 16.13 -29.74
N VAL A 14 19.89 15.11 -29.82
CA VAL A 14 20.84 14.72 -28.76
C VAL A 14 21.67 15.89 -28.27
N ASP A 15 22.22 16.71 -29.18
CA ASP A 15 23.11 17.81 -28.82
C ASP A 15 22.41 18.86 -27.94
N LYS A 16 21.13 19.15 -28.23
CA LYS A 16 20.31 20.07 -27.43
C LYS A 16 19.97 19.50 -26.06
N VAL A 17 19.72 18.20 -25.98
CA VAL A 17 19.46 17.50 -24.71
C VAL A 17 20.72 17.49 -23.86
N PHE A 18 21.88 17.26 -24.46
CA PHE A 18 23.18 17.29 -23.79
C PHE A 18 23.50 18.69 -23.25
N GLU A 19 23.30 19.74 -24.06
CA GLU A 19 23.51 21.12 -23.64
C GLU A 19 22.62 21.50 -22.45
N CYS A 20 21.35 21.09 -22.48
CA CYS A 20 20.40 21.29 -21.38
C CYS A 20 20.86 20.58 -20.09
N PHE A 21 21.39 19.35 -20.20
CA PHE A 21 21.91 18.61 -19.05
C PHE A 21 23.13 19.31 -18.45
N THR A 22 24.05 19.80 -19.28
CA THR A 22 25.22 20.55 -18.82
C THR A 22 24.84 21.87 -18.14
N ASN A 23 23.88 22.61 -18.71
CA ASN A 23 23.41 23.89 -18.17
C ASN A 23 22.70 23.72 -16.81
N LEU A 24 22.03 22.58 -16.60
CA LEU A 24 21.34 22.26 -15.36
C LEU A 24 22.20 21.49 -14.34
N ALA A 25 23.49 21.30 -14.63
CA ALA A 25 24.44 20.51 -13.84
C ALA A 25 23.94 19.07 -13.56
N LEU A 26 23.25 18.47 -14.54
CA LEU A 26 22.78 17.10 -14.52
C LEU A 26 23.84 16.16 -15.11
N SER A 27 23.93 14.95 -14.58
CA SER A 27 24.87 13.95 -15.09
C SER A 27 24.47 13.51 -16.50
N PRO A 28 25.38 13.56 -17.50
CA PRO A 28 25.11 13.08 -18.85
C PRO A 28 25.24 11.55 -18.99
N ALA A 29 25.75 10.85 -17.98
CA ALA A 29 25.93 9.39 -18.02
C ALA A 29 24.65 8.59 -18.39
N PRO A 30 23.45 8.94 -17.91
CA PRO A 30 22.21 8.26 -18.30
C PRO A 30 21.85 8.46 -19.78
N LEU A 31 22.18 9.63 -20.35
CA LEU A 31 21.93 9.95 -21.76
C LEU A 31 22.80 9.07 -22.68
N TYR A 32 24.10 9.00 -22.39
CA TYR A 32 25.02 8.14 -23.15
C TYR A 32 24.65 6.67 -23.07
N LYS A 33 24.22 6.22 -21.87
CA LYS A 33 23.80 4.83 -21.68
C LYS A 33 22.59 4.49 -22.54
N SER A 34 21.53 5.30 -22.51
CA SER A 34 20.34 5.08 -23.36
C SER A 34 20.67 5.10 -24.85
N LEU A 35 21.53 6.02 -25.30
CA LEU A 35 21.96 6.10 -26.71
C LEU A 35 22.77 4.85 -27.13
N SER A 36 23.66 4.37 -26.26
CA SER A 36 24.42 3.14 -26.51
C SER A 36 23.55 1.88 -26.58
N GLU A 37 22.41 1.90 -25.87
CA GLU A 37 21.41 0.83 -25.86
C GLU A 37 20.35 0.99 -26.98
N GLY A 38 20.47 2.04 -27.82
CA GLY A 38 19.52 2.32 -28.91
C GLY A 38 18.13 2.76 -28.43
N LEU A 39 18.02 3.23 -27.19
CA LEU A 39 16.76 3.65 -26.59
C LEU A 39 16.50 5.14 -26.88
N ASP A 40 15.27 5.45 -27.30
CA ASP A 40 14.75 6.81 -27.54
C ASP A 40 14.32 7.53 -26.24
N GLN A 41 14.66 6.95 -25.09
CA GLN A 41 14.20 7.38 -23.78
C GLN A 41 15.31 7.36 -22.72
N VAL A 42 15.33 8.36 -21.85
CA VAL A 42 16.31 8.52 -20.78
C VAL A 42 15.61 8.78 -19.46
N ILE A 43 16.11 8.15 -18.39
CA ILE A 43 15.62 8.37 -17.03
C ILE A 43 16.70 9.10 -16.25
N ILE A 44 16.36 10.26 -15.68
CA ILE A 44 17.22 11.07 -14.82
C ILE A 44 16.58 11.33 -13.47
N GLU A 45 17.41 11.69 -12.49
CA GLU A 45 16.97 12.19 -11.19
C GLU A 45 17.38 13.66 -11.08
N CYS A 46 16.43 14.54 -10.83
CA CYS A 46 16.67 15.98 -10.72
C CYS A 46 15.87 16.61 -9.55
N LYS A 47 16.21 17.84 -9.19
CA LYS A 47 15.43 18.63 -8.22
C LYS A 47 14.22 19.28 -8.90
N GLU A 48 13.25 19.74 -8.11
CA GLU A 48 12.00 20.32 -8.61
C GLU A 48 12.21 21.61 -9.43
N ASP A 49 13.15 22.45 -8.99
CA ASP A 49 13.63 23.64 -9.70
C ASP A 49 14.31 23.31 -11.04
N GLN A 50 15.02 22.18 -11.10
CA GLN A 50 15.64 21.67 -12.33
C GLN A 50 14.60 21.05 -13.28
N PHE A 51 13.58 20.36 -12.76
CA PHE A 51 12.51 19.78 -13.56
C PHE A 51 11.73 20.85 -14.34
N LEU A 52 11.36 21.96 -13.68
CA LEU A 52 10.62 23.05 -14.34
C LEU A 52 11.43 23.67 -15.49
N LYS A 53 12.73 23.88 -15.29
CA LYS A 53 13.62 24.39 -16.35
C LYS A 53 13.76 23.38 -17.48
N LEU A 54 14.00 22.11 -17.14
CA LEU A 54 14.15 21.03 -18.12
C LEU A 54 12.89 20.82 -18.96
N LYS A 55 11.70 20.95 -18.36
CA LYS A 55 10.41 20.90 -19.06
C LYS A 55 10.23 22.08 -20.01
N ASN A 56 10.67 23.28 -19.63
CA ASN A 56 10.56 24.48 -20.47
C ASN A 56 11.56 24.45 -21.63
N ASP A 57 12.82 24.06 -21.37
CA ASP A 57 13.90 24.08 -22.35
C ASP A 57 13.76 22.97 -23.40
N LEU A 58 13.17 21.82 -23.02
CA LEU A 58 12.91 20.72 -23.94
C LEU A 58 11.50 20.76 -24.56
N ASN A 59 10.71 21.80 -24.27
CA ASN A 59 9.36 21.95 -24.80
C ASN A 59 9.39 22.05 -26.34
N GLY A 60 8.72 21.12 -27.02
CA GLY A 60 8.70 21.04 -28.49
C GLY A 60 9.87 20.27 -29.12
N VAL A 61 10.81 19.77 -28.32
CA VAL A 61 11.93 18.92 -28.79
C VAL A 61 11.78 17.48 -28.27
N CYS A 62 11.52 17.31 -26.98
CA CYS A 62 11.35 16.01 -26.32
C CYS A 62 10.16 16.05 -25.35
N GLU A 63 9.56 14.88 -25.10
CA GLU A 63 8.50 14.76 -24.10
C GLU A 63 9.12 14.52 -22.72
N VAL A 64 8.92 15.45 -21.78
CA VAL A 64 9.42 15.36 -20.42
C VAL A 64 8.29 14.94 -19.48
N ILE A 65 8.35 13.69 -19.02
CA ILE A 65 7.35 13.07 -18.16
C ILE A 65 7.93 12.93 -16.76
N LEU A 66 7.25 13.50 -15.75
CA LEU A 66 7.58 13.22 -14.36
C LEU A 66 7.25 11.75 -14.09
N MET A 67 8.26 10.93 -13.82
CA MET A 67 8.01 9.61 -13.26
C MET A 67 7.73 9.84 -11.78
N GLU A 68 6.48 9.60 -11.36
CA GLU A 68 6.23 9.38 -9.93
C GLU A 68 7.31 8.42 -9.44
N SER A 69 8.03 8.85 -8.40
CA SER A 69 9.09 8.10 -7.75
C SER A 69 8.68 6.64 -7.75
N LYS A 70 9.47 5.78 -8.41
CA LYS A 70 9.34 4.32 -8.24
C LYS A 70 9.67 4.07 -6.77
N GLU A 71 8.67 4.26 -5.91
CA GLU A 71 8.71 3.97 -4.50
C GLU A 71 9.09 2.50 -4.40
N SER A 72 10.21 2.27 -3.74
CA SER A 72 10.75 0.95 -3.47
C SER A 72 9.62 0.05 -2.98
N PRO A 73 9.51 -1.20 -3.49
CA PRO A 73 8.52 -2.13 -2.97
C PRO A 73 8.66 -2.20 -1.45
N PRO A 74 7.54 -2.19 -0.70
CA PRO A 74 7.60 -2.16 0.74
C PRO A 74 8.41 -3.36 1.23
N LEU A 75 9.27 -3.12 2.21
CA LEU A 75 10.04 -4.18 2.87
C LEU A 75 9.03 -5.27 3.31
N PRO A 76 9.28 -6.56 3.01
CA PRO A 76 8.35 -7.63 3.33
C PRO A 76 7.92 -7.64 4.80
N VAL A 77 8.82 -7.22 5.69
CA VAL A 77 8.58 -7.06 7.13
C VAL A 77 7.51 -6.00 7.41
N LEU A 78 7.56 -4.84 6.75
CA LEU A 78 6.60 -3.74 6.97
C LEU A 78 5.18 -4.16 6.57
N SER A 79 5.07 -4.89 5.46
CA SER A 79 3.80 -5.44 4.99
C SER A 79 3.22 -6.50 5.95
N LEU A 80 4.08 -7.30 6.60
CA LEU A 80 3.66 -8.25 7.63
C LEU A 80 3.23 -7.54 8.93
N VAL A 81 3.95 -6.49 9.34
CA VAL A 81 3.57 -5.65 10.48
C VAL A 81 2.21 -5.01 10.25
N SER A 82 1.97 -4.48 9.05
CA SER A 82 0.67 -3.95 8.65
C SER A 82 -0.43 -5.01 8.71
N LEU A 83 -0.19 -6.21 8.17
CA LEU A 83 -1.14 -7.32 8.25
C LEU A 83 -1.50 -7.65 9.71
N PHE A 84 -0.49 -7.74 10.58
CA PHE A 84 -0.69 -8.05 11.99
C PHE A 84 -1.52 -6.97 12.69
N LEU A 85 -1.15 -5.70 12.50
CA LEU A 85 -1.86 -4.58 13.09
C LEU A 85 -3.31 -4.49 12.58
N ASP A 86 -3.56 -4.74 11.29
CA ASP A 86 -4.91 -4.59 10.72
C ASP A 86 -5.84 -5.68 11.25
N ASN A 87 -5.32 -6.91 11.39
CA ASN A 87 -6.03 -7.99 12.05
C ASN A 87 -6.23 -7.74 13.55
N LEU A 88 -5.27 -7.12 14.23
CA LEU A 88 -5.41 -6.73 15.63
C LEU A 88 -6.49 -5.66 15.81
N LEU A 89 -6.55 -4.67 14.92
CA LEU A 89 -7.59 -3.67 14.88
C LEU A 89 -8.97 -4.31 14.67
N LEU A 90 -9.11 -5.16 13.66
CA LEU A 90 -10.34 -5.91 13.40
C LEU A 90 -10.74 -6.80 14.59
N PHE A 91 -9.77 -7.46 15.24
CA PHE A 91 -10.02 -8.25 16.44
C PHE A 91 -10.59 -7.39 17.58
N TYR A 92 -10.03 -6.21 17.82
CA TYR A 92 -10.57 -5.29 18.84
C TYR A 92 -11.94 -4.73 18.46
N ILE A 93 -12.17 -4.41 17.18
CA ILE A 93 -13.50 -4.01 16.69
C ILE A 93 -14.54 -5.12 16.97
N LEU A 94 -14.19 -6.38 16.70
CA LEU A 94 -15.06 -7.52 16.97
C LEU A 94 -15.22 -7.78 18.47
N LYS A 95 -14.18 -7.60 19.28
CA LYS A 95 -14.27 -7.69 20.75
C LYS A 95 -15.12 -6.57 21.37
N LEU A 96 -15.23 -5.42 20.71
CA LEU A 96 -16.11 -4.32 21.11
C LEU A 96 -17.47 -4.38 20.37
N SER A 97 -17.75 -5.50 19.70
CA SER A 97 -18.99 -5.68 18.94
C SER A 97 -20.11 -6.34 19.75
N ILE A 98 -21.27 -6.47 19.10
CA ILE A 98 -22.50 -7.09 19.63
C ILE A 98 -22.24 -8.54 20.08
N TYR A 99 -21.25 -9.22 19.50
CA TYR A 99 -20.95 -10.62 19.77
C TYR A 99 -20.10 -10.87 21.02
N SER A 100 -19.58 -9.82 21.65
CA SER A 100 -18.68 -9.95 22.80
C SER A 100 -19.43 -9.94 24.13
N SER A 101 -19.37 -11.07 24.84
CA SER A 101 -19.88 -11.19 26.22
C SER A 101 -19.12 -10.30 27.19
N ASP A 102 -17.81 -10.18 27.01
CA ASP A 102 -16.94 -9.39 27.90
C ASP A 102 -17.27 -7.90 27.78
N PHE A 103 -17.48 -7.42 26.55
CA PHE A 103 -17.88 -6.03 26.32
C PHE A 103 -19.28 -5.75 26.90
N ARG A 104 -20.20 -6.71 26.77
CA ARG A 104 -21.50 -6.63 27.43
C ARG A 104 -21.32 -6.52 28.94
N ILE A 105 -20.55 -7.39 29.58
CA ILE A 105 -20.28 -7.35 31.02
C ILE A 105 -19.68 -6.01 31.45
N MET A 106 -18.70 -5.49 30.71
CA MET A 106 -18.10 -4.17 30.94
C MET A 106 -19.15 -3.05 30.91
N LEU A 107 -20.03 -3.04 29.91
CA LEU A 107 -21.12 -2.08 29.83
C LEU A 107 -22.14 -2.26 30.96
N GLY A 108 -22.31 -3.47 31.49
CA GLY A 108 -23.15 -3.75 32.65
C GLY A 108 -22.65 -3.09 33.94
N TYR A 109 -21.34 -2.84 34.06
CA TYR A 109 -20.80 -2.05 35.17
C TYR A 109 -20.99 -0.54 34.98
N LEU A 110 -21.08 -0.07 33.73
CA LEU A 110 -21.25 1.35 33.40
C LEU A 110 -22.71 1.79 33.37
N PHE A 111 -23.61 0.88 32.98
CA PHE A 111 -25.05 1.14 32.85
C PHE A 111 -25.82 0.28 33.84
N SER A 112 -26.60 0.92 34.70
CA SER A 112 -27.52 0.25 35.63
C SER A 112 -28.74 -0.38 34.96
N SER A 113 -29.01 -0.05 33.69
CA SER A 113 -30.13 -0.58 32.90
C SER A 113 -29.65 -1.52 31.79
N SER A 114 -30.18 -2.75 31.79
CA SER A 114 -29.93 -3.74 30.73
C SER A 114 -30.37 -3.29 29.34
N LYS A 115 -31.39 -2.42 29.26
CA LYS A 115 -31.83 -1.81 27.99
C LYS A 115 -30.81 -0.78 27.49
N ALA A 116 -30.33 0.10 28.36
CA ALA A 116 -29.34 1.12 28.01
C ALA A 116 -28.01 0.47 27.56
N GLN A 117 -27.57 -0.56 28.27
CA GLN A 117 -26.43 -1.39 27.93
C GLN A 117 -26.54 -1.98 26.51
N ALA A 118 -27.69 -2.58 26.18
CA ALA A 118 -27.92 -3.18 24.87
C ALA A 118 -27.92 -2.14 23.75
N TYR A 119 -28.57 -0.99 23.94
CA TYR A 119 -28.56 0.09 22.94
C TYR A 119 -27.16 0.66 22.74
N PHE A 120 -26.42 0.91 23.82
CA PHE A 120 -25.07 1.44 23.72
C PHE A 120 -24.13 0.45 23.02
N GLN A 121 -24.22 -0.84 23.36
CA GLN A 121 -23.46 -1.89 22.67
C GLN A 121 -23.74 -1.88 21.17
N LEU A 122 -25.02 -1.80 20.79
CA LEU A 122 -25.44 -1.84 19.39
C LEU A 122 -24.97 -0.60 18.61
N ILE A 123 -25.11 0.59 19.19
CA ILE A 123 -24.66 1.85 18.58
C ILE A 123 -23.14 1.86 18.42
N LEU A 124 -22.38 1.51 19.45
CA LEU A 124 -20.92 1.50 19.36
C LEU A 124 -20.43 0.47 18.34
N SER A 125 -21.03 -0.72 18.33
CA SER A 125 -20.70 -1.75 17.34
C SER A 125 -20.96 -1.27 15.92
N LEU A 126 -22.10 -0.63 15.68
CA LEU A 126 -22.45 -0.07 14.38
C LEU A 126 -21.44 1.00 13.96
N LEU A 127 -21.10 1.92 14.86
CA LEU A 127 -20.11 2.98 14.62
C LEU A 127 -18.74 2.42 14.26
N LEU A 128 -18.27 1.39 14.98
CA LEU A 128 -16.97 0.76 14.72
C LEU A 128 -16.94 0.04 13.37
N ILE A 129 -17.99 -0.71 13.03
CA ILE A 129 -18.09 -1.44 11.75
C ILE A 129 -18.18 -0.45 10.58
N VAL A 130 -19.06 0.56 10.68
CA VAL A 130 -19.21 1.58 9.65
C VAL A 130 -17.94 2.42 9.52
N GLY A 131 -17.30 2.76 10.64
CA GLY A 131 -16.04 3.50 10.65
C GLY A 131 -14.92 2.73 9.95
N TYR A 132 -14.78 1.44 10.23
CA TYR A 132 -13.80 0.59 9.56
C TYR A 132 -14.10 0.43 8.06
N TYR A 133 -15.37 0.23 7.70
CA TYR A 133 -15.79 0.13 6.31
C TYR A 133 -15.56 1.44 5.53
N TYR A 134 -15.88 2.58 6.13
CA TYR A 134 -15.63 3.88 5.54
C TYR A 134 -14.13 4.15 5.37
N ALA A 135 -13.32 3.79 6.37
CA ALA A 135 -11.86 3.84 6.27
C ALA A 135 -11.38 2.98 5.09
N PHE A 136 -11.89 1.76 4.94
CA PHE A 136 -11.55 0.86 3.83
C PHE A 136 -11.95 1.41 2.45
N ILE A 137 -13.08 2.12 2.34
CA ILE A 137 -13.48 2.78 1.07
C ILE A 137 -12.59 3.99 0.78
N THR A 138 -12.37 4.86 1.77
CA THR A 138 -11.55 6.08 1.61
C THR A 138 -10.08 5.75 1.39
N THR A 139 -9.62 4.58 1.83
CA THR A 139 -8.26 4.16 1.59
C THR A 139 -7.98 3.83 0.13
N LYS A 140 -9.02 3.65 -0.71
CA LYS A 140 -8.91 3.33 -2.14
C LYS A 140 -7.82 2.29 -2.35
N GLU A 141 -8.13 1.03 -2.00
CA GLU A 141 -7.41 -0.18 -2.46
C GLU A 141 -6.27 -0.68 -1.56
N ALA A 142 -6.05 -0.04 -0.39
CA ALA A 142 -5.18 -0.56 0.66
C ALA A 142 -5.97 -0.74 1.98
N PRO A 143 -5.67 -1.76 2.78
CA PRO A 143 -6.19 -1.87 4.15
C PRO A 143 -5.91 -0.59 4.95
N PRO A 144 -6.77 -0.20 5.91
CA PRO A 144 -6.65 1.06 6.64
C PRO A 144 -5.27 1.26 7.26
N ILE A 145 -4.68 0.23 7.84
CA ILE A 145 -3.36 0.32 8.45
C ILE A 145 -2.24 0.33 7.42
N ALA A 146 -2.40 -0.39 6.31
CA ALA A 146 -1.43 -0.33 5.22
C ALA A 146 -1.34 1.09 4.65
N LYS A 147 -2.47 1.78 4.48
CA LYS A 147 -2.48 3.18 4.06
C LYS A 147 -1.89 4.11 5.12
N PHE A 148 -2.17 3.87 6.40
CA PHE A 148 -1.59 4.65 7.50
C PHE A 148 -0.05 4.56 7.52
N LEU A 149 0.48 3.38 7.18
CA LEU A 149 1.92 3.13 7.06
C LEU A 149 2.49 3.47 5.68
N GLU A 150 1.71 4.14 4.81
CA GLU A 150 2.07 4.50 3.43
C GLU A 150 2.54 3.31 2.57
N ILE A 151 2.05 2.10 2.87
CA ILE A 151 2.39 0.88 2.15
C ILE A 151 1.59 0.82 0.86
N ARG A 152 2.28 0.93 -0.28
CA ARG A 152 1.70 0.74 -1.61
C ARG A 152 2.07 -0.63 -2.16
N TYR A 153 1.06 -1.40 -2.53
CA TYR A 153 1.25 -2.72 -3.11
C TYR A 153 1.30 -2.65 -4.65
N PRO A 154 2.31 -3.27 -5.30
CA PRO A 154 2.47 -3.20 -6.75
C PRO A 154 1.63 -4.24 -7.52
N LYS A 155 1.10 -5.27 -6.85
CA LYS A 155 0.33 -6.36 -7.47
C LYS A 155 -1.18 -6.21 -7.27
N ASP A 156 -1.92 -7.07 -7.95
CA ASP A 156 -3.38 -7.06 -8.06
C ASP A 156 -4.12 -6.91 -6.71
N LYS A 157 -5.10 -6.01 -6.68
CA LYS A 157 -5.79 -5.53 -5.47
C LYS A 157 -6.55 -6.64 -4.76
N ASN A 158 -7.14 -7.54 -5.52
CA ASN A 158 -7.94 -8.65 -5.01
C ASN A 158 -7.11 -9.61 -4.15
N TRP A 159 -5.84 -9.85 -4.52
CA TRP A 159 -4.95 -10.73 -3.77
C TRP A 159 -4.56 -10.12 -2.42
N ILE A 160 -4.36 -8.80 -2.36
CA ILE A 160 -4.04 -8.11 -1.10
C ILE A 160 -5.24 -8.15 -0.16
N ILE A 161 -6.45 -7.89 -0.66
CA ILE A 161 -7.68 -7.96 0.14
C ILE A 161 -7.91 -9.39 0.67
N LEU A 162 -7.66 -10.40 -0.17
CA LEU A 162 -7.71 -11.80 0.25
C LEU A 162 -6.68 -12.10 1.35
N ALA A 163 -5.44 -11.63 1.18
CA ALA A 163 -4.37 -11.81 2.17
C ALA A 163 -4.72 -11.19 3.53
N TYR A 164 -5.41 -10.05 3.55
CA TYR A 164 -5.80 -9.38 4.79
C TYR A 164 -7.05 -9.98 5.46
N SER A 165 -7.93 -10.65 4.72
CA SER A 165 -9.14 -11.28 5.27
C SER A 165 -8.92 -12.70 5.79
N LEU A 166 -8.01 -13.46 5.18
CA LEU A 166 -7.69 -14.84 5.56
C LEU A 166 -7.26 -15.06 7.02
N PRO A 167 -6.46 -14.18 7.67
CA PRO A 167 -6.01 -14.43 9.04
C PRO A 167 -7.14 -14.44 10.04
N LEU A 168 -8.20 -13.67 9.83
CA LEU A 168 -9.34 -13.62 10.73
C LEU A 168 -10.13 -14.93 10.71
N ILE A 169 -10.31 -15.49 9.50
CA ILE A 169 -10.88 -16.83 9.29
C ILE A 169 -9.96 -17.90 9.89
N GLY A 170 -8.66 -17.78 9.67
CA GLY A 170 -7.66 -18.71 10.19
C GLY A 170 -7.65 -18.75 11.72
N LEU A 171 -7.67 -17.59 12.38
CA LEU A 171 -7.74 -17.46 13.84
C LEU A 171 -9.03 -18.04 14.40
N TYR A 172 -10.17 -17.80 13.75
CA TYR A 172 -11.44 -18.41 14.13
C TYR A 172 -11.39 -19.94 14.07
N LEU A 173 -10.88 -20.50 12.96
CA LEU A 173 -10.74 -21.94 12.80
C LEU A 173 -9.80 -22.57 13.83
N ILE A 174 -8.70 -21.88 14.17
CA ILE A 174 -7.79 -22.32 15.23
C ILE A 174 -8.49 -22.33 16.60
N SER A 175 -9.31 -21.31 16.88
CA SER A 175 -10.05 -21.18 18.14
C SER A 175 -11.17 -22.20 18.32
N SER A 176 -11.67 -22.79 17.22
CA SER A 176 -12.80 -23.75 17.24
C SER A 176 -12.53 -25.06 17.99
N GLY A 177 -11.26 -25.37 18.31
CA GLY A 177 -10.88 -26.58 19.04
C GLY A 177 -10.85 -27.87 18.22
N ILE A 178 -11.34 -27.85 16.98
CA ILE A 178 -11.34 -29.02 16.07
C ILE A 178 -9.92 -29.21 15.48
N PRO A 179 -9.29 -30.40 15.57
CA PRO A 179 -7.94 -30.63 15.08
C PRO A 179 -7.77 -30.29 13.59
N PHE A 180 -8.73 -30.71 12.77
CA PHE A 180 -8.76 -30.39 11.33
C PHE A 180 -8.95 -28.89 11.09
N GLY A 181 -9.81 -28.23 11.88
CA GLY A 181 -10.01 -26.78 11.82
C GLY A 181 -8.73 -26.01 12.14
N ARG A 182 -7.96 -26.45 13.15
CA ARG A 182 -6.65 -25.85 13.47
C ARG A 182 -5.67 -25.96 12.32
N LEU A 183 -5.59 -27.12 11.66
CA LEU A 183 -4.69 -27.35 10.54
C LEU A 183 -5.07 -26.49 9.32
N LEU A 184 -6.37 -26.38 9.03
CA LEU A 184 -6.89 -25.51 7.98
C LEU A 184 -6.65 -24.03 8.29
N GLY A 185 -6.80 -23.62 9.55
CA GLY A 185 -6.52 -22.26 9.99
C GLY A 185 -5.05 -21.88 9.88
N LEU A 186 -4.14 -22.79 10.25
CA LEU A 186 -2.69 -22.61 10.03
C LEU A 186 -2.34 -22.50 8.54
N ALA A 187 -2.99 -23.30 7.69
CA ALA A 187 -2.82 -23.21 6.24
C ALA A 187 -3.29 -21.85 5.71
N MET A 188 -4.43 -21.33 6.17
CA MET A 188 -4.94 -20.00 5.79
C MET A 188 -4.00 -18.87 6.20
N LEU A 189 -3.42 -18.92 7.41
CA LEU A 189 -2.41 -17.97 7.86
C LEU A 189 -1.14 -18.02 7.00
N SER A 190 -0.68 -19.24 6.69
CA SER A 190 0.50 -19.45 5.83
C SER A 190 0.25 -18.92 4.41
N PHE A 191 -0.96 -19.12 3.89
CA PHE A 191 -1.36 -18.63 2.57
C PHE A 191 -1.47 -17.10 2.53
N SER A 192 -2.01 -16.47 3.58
CA SER A 192 -2.03 -15.01 3.73
C SER A 192 -0.62 -14.41 3.66
N VAL A 193 0.32 -14.96 4.43
CA VAL A 193 1.73 -14.54 4.42
C VAL A 193 2.35 -14.78 3.04
N GLY A 194 2.10 -15.94 2.43
CA GLY A 194 2.60 -16.30 1.11
C GLY A 194 2.16 -15.31 0.01
N ILE A 195 0.88 -14.93 0.00
CA ILE A 195 0.35 -13.92 -0.93
C ILE A 195 1.04 -12.58 -0.70
N LEU A 196 1.20 -12.15 0.56
CA LEU A 196 1.83 -10.89 0.89
C LEU A 196 3.30 -10.84 0.47
N VAL A 197 4.07 -11.88 0.75
CA VAL A 197 5.47 -11.99 0.29
C VAL A 197 5.52 -11.98 -1.23
N TYR A 198 4.68 -12.77 -1.92
CA TYR A 198 4.59 -12.76 -3.37
C TYR A 198 4.22 -11.37 -3.92
N SER A 199 3.34 -10.63 -3.25
CA SER A 199 2.91 -9.30 -3.68
C SER A 199 3.99 -8.23 -3.54
N ASN A 200 4.96 -8.43 -2.64
CA ASN A 200 6.07 -7.49 -2.39
C ASN A 200 7.35 -7.83 -3.16
N VAL A 201 7.53 -9.07 -3.62
CA VAL A 201 8.70 -9.48 -4.40
C VAL A 201 8.47 -9.18 -5.88
N LYS A 202 9.29 -8.30 -6.45
CA LYS A 202 9.53 -8.25 -7.90
C LYS A 202 10.45 -9.41 -8.24
N PHE A 203 9.93 -10.41 -8.95
CA PHE A 203 10.78 -11.33 -9.68
C PHE A 203 11.39 -10.53 -10.84
N SER A 204 12.67 -10.22 -10.73
CA SER A 204 13.50 -9.67 -11.81
C SER A 204 13.88 -10.77 -12.78
#